data_AF-A0A3R7W030-F1
#
_entry.id   AF-A0A3R7W030-F1
#
_cell.length_a   1.000
_cell.length_b   1.000
_cell.length_c   1.000
_cell.angle_alpha   90.00
_cell.angle_beta   90.00
_cell.angle_gamma   90.00
#
_symmetry.space_group_name_H-M   'P 1'
#
loop_
_entity.id
_entity.type
_entity.pdbx_description
1 polymer ?
#
loop_
_entity_poly.entity_id
_entity_poly.type
_entity_poly.pdbx_seq_one_letter_code
_entity_poly.pdbx_strand_id
1 'polypeptide(L)'
;MDKRTKEAYLGKARHNLKNPINAILGYSEMLMEDCEDESIEAPIADLNIVYNSGQEILSVIEKNFDESALENPHNTLLKLAKETE
;
A
#
# COMPACT_ATOMS: atom_id res chain seq x y z
N MET A 1 -26.29 -2.47 4.76
CA MET A 1 -25.27 -3.53 4.56
C MET A 1 -24.96 -4.12 5.92
N ASP A 2 -24.99 -5.45 6.09
CA ASP A 2 -24.65 -6.06 7.39
C ASP A 2 -23.12 -6.02 7.67
N LYS A 3 -22.73 -6.20 8.94
CA LYS A 3 -21.34 -6.11 9.40
C LYS A 3 -20.39 -7.04 8.63
N ARG A 4 -20.80 -8.30 8.41
CA ARG A 4 -19.99 -9.31 7.71
C ARG A 4 -19.73 -8.94 6.26
N THR A 5 -20.75 -8.43 5.58
CA THR A 5 -20.62 -7.94 4.22
C THR A 5 -19.62 -6.78 4.15
N LYS A 6 -19.62 -5.86 5.12
CA LYS A 6 -18.67 -4.73 5.19
C LYS A 6 -17.23 -5.19 5.46
N GLU A 7 -17.04 -6.14 6.35
CA GLU A 7 -15.74 -6.78 6.63
C GLU A 7 -15.18 -7.46 5.38
N ALA A 8 -16.00 -8.22 4.66
CA ALA A 8 -15.59 -8.90 3.43
C ALA A 8 -15.15 -7.92 2.33
N TYR A 9 -15.87 -6.79 2.16
CA TYR A 9 -15.48 -5.76 1.20
C TYR A 9 -14.15 -5.10 1.56
N LEU A 10 -13.91 -4.78 2.83
CA LEU A 10 -12.64 -4.19 3.27
C LEU A 10 -11.46 -5.16 3.13
N GLY A 11 -11.64 -6.43 3.49
CA GLY A 11 -10.63 -7.46 3.28
C GLY A 11 -10.25 -7.60 1.81
N LYS A 12 -11.25 -7.60 0.92
CA LYS A 12 -11.02 -7.67 -0.53
C LYS A 12 -10.33 -6.42 -1.09
N ALA A 13 -10.73 -5.23 -0.66
CA ALA A 13 -10.07 -3.98 -1.05
C ALA A 13 -8.61 -3.96 -0.60
N ARG A 14 -8.33 -4.32 0.66
CA ARG A 14 -6.98 -4.42 1.20
C ARG A 14 -6.09 -5.36 0.38
N HIS A 15 -6.57 -6.57 0.10
CA HIS A 15 -5.83 -7.52 -0.73
C HIS A 15 -5.53 -6.96 -2.12
N ASN A 16 -6.54 -6.39 -2.79
CA ASN A 16 -6.38 -5.84 -4.13
C ASN A 16 -5.41 -4.65 -4.18
N LEU A 17 -5.30 -3.87 -3.10
CA LEU A 17 -4.34 -2.77 -3.00
C LEU A 17 -2.92 -3.26 -2.62
N LYS A 18 -2.79 -4.28 -1.77
CA LYS A 18 -1.47 -4.86 -1.42
C LYS A 18 -0.76 -5.46 -2.64
N ASN A 19 -1.50 -6.11 -3.55
CA ASN A 19 -0.90 -6.77 -4.71
C ASN A 19 -0.04 -5.86 -5.60
N PRO A 20 -0.54 -4.72 -6.14
CA PRO A 20 0.27 -3.82 -6.96
C PRO A 20 1.42 -3.17 -6.16
N ILE A 21 1.23 -2.87 -4.87
CA ILE A 21 2.30 -2.29 -4.03
C ILE A 21 3.42 -3.31 -3.80
N ASN A 22 3.09 -4.56 -3.49
CA ASN A 22 4.08 -5.62 -3.34
C ASN A 22 4.86 -5.87 -4.64
N ALA A 23 4.22 -5.72 -5.81
CA ALA A 23 4.92 -5.77 -7.08
C ALA A 23 5.93 -4.62 -7.21
N ILE A 24 5.54 -3.38 -6.90
CA ILE A 24 6.45 -2.22 -6.93
C ILE A 24 7.65 -2.42 -5.99
N LEU A 25 7.40 -2.91 -4.77
CA LEU A 25 8.46 -3.21 -3.80
C LEU A 25 9.42 -4.26 -4.34
N GLY A 26 8.91 -5.39 -4.81
CA GLY A 26 9.74 -6.48 -5.34
C GLY A 26 10.53 -6.07 -6.59
N TYR A 27 9.93 -5.29 -7.50
CA TYR A 27 10.67 -4.75 -8.65
C TYR A 27 11.73 -3.74 -8.24
N SER A 28 11.46 -2.92 -7.22
CA SER A 28 12.46 -1.94 -6.73
C SER A 28 13.64 -2.66 -6.09
N GLU A 29 13.38 -3.68 -5.26
CA GLU A 29 14.44 -4.53 -4.67
C GLU A 29 15.25 -5.24 -5.75
N MET A 30 14.60 -5.94 -6.68
CA MET A 30 15.28 -6.66 -7.76
C MET A 30 16.15 -5.72 -8.63
N LEU A 31 15.65 -4.53 -8.96
CA LEU A 31 16.44 -3.55 -9.73
C LEU A 31 17.60 -2.96 -8.94
N MET A 32 17.47 -2.80 -7.62
CA MET A 32 18.59 -2.37 -6.77
C MET A 32 19.66 -3.46 -6.70
N GLU A 33 19.27 -4.73 -6.55
CA GLU A 33 20.17 -5.89 -6.59
C GLU A 33 20.94 -5.95 -7.93
N ASP A 34 20.23 -5.83 -9.07
CA ASP A 34 20.85 -5.79 -10.40
C ASP A 34 21.87 -4.63 -10.53
N CYS A 35 21.53 -3.46 -9.99
CA CYS A 35 22.41 -2.29 -10.01
C CYS A 35 23.66 -2.47 -9.13
N GLU A 36 23.51 -3.10 -7.96
CA GLU A 36 24.63 -3.43 -7.07
C GLU A 36 25.59 -4.43 -7.74
N ASP A 37 25.05 -5.49 -8.37
CA ASP A 37 25.81 -6.51 -9.09
C ASP A 37 26.60 -5.92 -10.28
N GLU A 38 26.01 -4.97 -11.01
CA GLU A 38 26.66 -4.28 -12.14
C GLU A 38 27.50 -3.06 -11.71
N SER A 39 27.58 -2.75 -10.41
CA SER A 39 28.25 -1.54 -9.87
C SER A 39 27.72 -0.23 -10.49
N ILE A 40 26.42 -0.16 -10.76
CA ILE A 40 25.72 1.02 -11.29
C ILE A 40 25.03 1.74 -10.13
N GLU A 41 25.66 2.79 -9.59
CA GLU A 41 25.14 3.48 -8.40
C GLU A 41 24.03 4.49 -8.69
N ALA A 42 24.01 5.07 -9.90
CA ALA A 42 23.16 6.21 -10.23
C ALA A 42 21.64 6.02 -9.94
N PRO A 43 21.00 4.90 -10.29
CA PRO A 43 19.56 4.71 -10.05
C PRO A 43 19.21 4.26 -8.62
N ILE A 44 20.19 3.82 -7.81
CA ILE A 44 19.92 3.21 -6.48
C ILE A 44 19.22 4.19 -5.54
N ALA A 45 19.59 5.48 -5.59
CA ALA A 45 18.96 6.50 -4.76
C ALA A 45 17.47 6.69 -5.11
N ASP A 46 17.13 6.74 -6.40
CA ASP A 46 15.76 6.89 -6.87
C ASP A 46 14.93 5.62 -6.61
N LEU A 47 15.52 4.44 -6.81
CA LEU A 47 14.88 3.16 -6.49
C LEU A 47 14.56 3.03 -5.00
N ASN A 48 15.45 3.49 -4.13
CA ASN A 48 15.19 3.56 -2.69
C ASN A 48 14.02 4.48 -2.36
N ILE A 49 13.87 5.62 -3.05
CA ILE A 49 12.71 6.51 -2.85
C ILE A 49 11.42 5.80 -3.25
N VAL A 50 11.40 5.10 -4.39
CA VAL A 50 10.25 4.31 -4.85
C VAL A 50 9.89 3.21 -3.85
N TYR A 51 10.89 2.45 -3.40
CA TYR A 51 10.72 1.39 -2.41
C TYR A 51 10.13 1.92 -1.10
N ASN A 52 10.72 2.98 -0.54
CA ASN A 52 10.25 3.58 0.71
C ASN A 52 8.84 4.14 0.57
N SER A 53 8.51 4.76 -0.57
CA SER A 53 7.14 5.21 -0.86
C SER A 53 6.15 4.05 -0.90
N GLY A 54 6.54 2.91 -1.49
CA GLY A 54 5.75 1.68 -1.48
C GLY A 54 5.50 1.15 -0.06
N GLN A 55 6.52 1.17 0.80
CA GLN A 55 6.42 0.76 2.20
C GLN A 55 5.46 1.67 2.99
N GLU A 56 5.54 2.98 2.78
CA GLU A 56 4.61 3.93 3.39
C GLU A 56 3.16 3.67 2.98
N ILE A 57 2.90 3.46 1.69
CA ILE A 57 1.56 3.13 1.18
C ILE A 57 1.07 1.81 1.78
N LEU A 58 1.93 0.79 1.86
CA LEU A 58 1.59 -0.50 2.46
C LEU A 58 1.18 -0.32 3.94
N SER A 59 1.92 0.47 4.71
CA SER A 59 1.60 0.80 6.10
C SER A 59 0.26 1.53 6.23
N VAL A 60 -0.04 2.47 5.31
CA VAL A 60 -1.32 3.17 5.27
C VAL A 60 -2.47 2.21 4.97
N ILE A 61 -2.29 1.30 4.00
CA ILE A 61 -3.29 0.27 3.66
C ILE A 61 -3.57 -0.61 4.88
N GLU A 62 -2.53 -1.10 5.56
CA GLU A 62 -2.69 -1.96 6.73
C GLU A 62 -3.42 -1.25 7.87
N LYS A 63 -3.03 0.01 8.18
CA LYS A 63 -3.67 0.80 9.25
C LYS A 63 -5.13 1.17 8.96
N ASN A 64 -5.46 1.51 7.72
CA ASN A 64 -6.78 2.07 7.38
C ASN A 64 -7.80 1.01 6.95
N PHE A 65 -7.36 -0.17 6.53
CA PHE A 65 -8.24 -1.23 6.03
C PHE A 65 -8.34 -2.43 6.99
N ASP A 66 -7.79 -2.31 8.19
CA ASP A 66 -7.89 -3.34 9.23
C ASP A 66 -9.31 -3.48 9.82
N GLU A 67 -9.60 -4.62 10.44
CA GLU A 67 -10.93 -4.92 11.02
C GLU A 67 -11.38 -3.88 12.05
N SER A 68 -10.44 -3.25 12.75
CA SER A 68 -10.68 -2.15 13.71
C SER A 68 -11.08 -0.83 13.04
N ALA A 69 -10.83 -0.65 11.74
CA ALA A 69 -11.21 0.57 11.02
C ALA A 69 -12.72 0.73 10.88
N LEU A 70 -13.49 -0.34 11.08
CA LEU A 70 -14.94 -0.34 11.08
C LEU A 70 -15.55 0.28 12.33
N GLU A 71 -14.82 0.30 13.44
CA GLU A 71 -15.30 0.77 14.74
C GLU A 71 -14.93 2.24 15.01
N ASN A 72 -14.05 2.84 14.18
CA ASN A 72 -13.60 4.20 14.37
C ASN A 72 -14.29 5.17 13.38
N PRO A 73 -15.26 6.01 13.83
CA PRO A 73 -16.03 6.90 12.96
C PRO A 73 -15.18 7.96 12.25
N HIS A 74 -13.95 8.17 12.71
CA HIS A 74 -13.02 9.16 12.17
C HIS A 74 -12.09 8.63 11.07
N ASN A 75 -12.15 7.34 10.73
CA ASN A 75 -11.23 6.80 9.73
C ASN A 75 -11.53 7.31 8.32
N THR A 76 -10.42 7.73 7.71
CA THR A 76 -10.18 8.42 6.44
C THR A 76 -11.04 7.97 5.26
N LEU A 77 -11.54 6.73 5.25
CA LEU A 77 -12.39 6.17 4.21
C LEU A 77 -13.72 6.92 4.02
N LEU A 78 -14.36 7.39 5.11
CA LEU A 78 -15.59 8.21 5.00
C LEU A 78 -15.32 9.64 4.53
N LYS A 79 -14.11 10.16 4.73
CA LYS A 79 -13.69 11.48 4.21
C LYS A 79 -13.35 11.41 2.73
N LEU A 80 -12.55 10.42 2.32
CA LEU A 80 -12.19 10.21 0.91
C LEU A 80 -13.41 9.94 0.03
N ALA A 81 -14.39 9.18 0.52
CA ALA A 81 -15.64 8.97 -0.21
C ALA A 81 -16.51 10.24 -0.34
N LYS A 82 -16.40 11.19 0.60
CA LYS A 82 -17.11 12.48 0.58
C LYS A 82 -16.42 13.55 -0.27
N GLU A 83 -15.12 13.43 -0.53
CA GLU A 83 -14.36 14.38 -1.34
C GLU A 83 -14.46 14.08 -2.85
N THR A 84 -15.10 12.97 -3.21
CA THR A 84 -15.39 12.55 -4.59
C THR A 84 -16.80 12.88 -5.08
N GLU A 85 -17.54 13.75 -4.37
CA GLU A 85 -18.80 14.37 -4.83
C GLU A 85 -18.61 15.83 -5.25
#